data_AF-A0A429FCR0-F1
#
_entry.id   AF-A0A429FCR0-F1
#
_cell.length_a   1.000
_cell.length_b   1.000
_cell.length_c   1.000
_cell.angle_alpha   90.00
_cell.angle_beta   90.00
_cell.angle_gamma   90.00
#
_symmetry.space_group_name_H-M   'P 1'
#
loop_
_entity.id
_entity.type
_entity.pdbx_description
1 polymer ?
#
loop_
_entity_poly.entity_id
_entity_poly.type
_entity_poly.pdbx_seq_one_letter_code
_entity_poly.pdbx_strand_id
1 'polypeptide(L)'
;MQNRERWVADTLVELADILAPALDPKNYWLCVANRYAELVESSSIRLRAGTDHADRPIVVHTDDRLEKPPLGGILPEEGPGIDCHVHDEPVVNVLLDEAGKRWRHLAPAALSLGYRSAHAFPFSRREDVLGEVTILTAESAPLPVADLRIAVALADAATIGMLNHRAITGLARTSEQLQGALDSRVIIEQAKGLVSARLEIGPSDAFRVLRHYARAHNRRLSELCELLVNRGMTASDLVGSIPKRLKHTERGR
;
A
#
# COMPACT_ATOMS: atom_id res chain seq x y z
N MET A 1 7.35 17.54 27.71
CA MET A 1 8.35 17.47 26.61
C MET A 1 9.40 18.60 26.63
N GLN A 2 10.70 18.31 26.77
CA GLN A 2 11.80 19.31 26.72
C GLN A 2 12.23 19.54 25.25
N ASN A 3 12.23 20.80 24.79
CA ASN A 3 12.51 21.24 23.40
C ASN A 3 11.51 20.77 22.32
N ARG A 4 10.28 21.28 22.46
CA ARG A 4 9.13 20.94 21.60
C ARG A 4 9.32 21.30 20.12
N GLU A 5 9.97 22.41 19.81
CA GLU A 5 10.21 22.84 18.42
C GLU A 5 11.12 21.84 17.69
N ARG A 6 12.17 21.39 18.36
CA ARG A 6 13.07 20.36 17.82
C ARG A 6 12.34 19.05 17.57
N TRP A 7 11.52 18.60 18.53
CA TRP A 7 10.73 17.39 18.37
C TRP A 7 9.78 17.45 17.16
N VAL A 8 9.11 18.59 16.95
CA VAL A 8 8.26 18.80 15.76
C VAL A 8 9.08 18.71 14.48
N ALA A 9 10.24 19.38 14.44
CA ALA A 9 11.11 19.35 13.27
C ALA A 9 11.60 17.93 12.95
N ASP A 10 12.11 17.21 13.96
CA ASP A 10 12.60 15.84 13.82
C ASP A 10 11.47 14.90 13.36
N THR A 11 10.26 15.06 13.91
CA THR A 11 9.09 14.27 13.50
C THR A 11 8.69 14.55 12.06
N LEU A 12 8.64 15.81 11.63
CA LEU A 12 8.28 16.14 10.26
C LEU A 12 9.31 15.62 9.25
N VAL A 13 10.60 15.65 9.60
CA VAL A 13 11.66 15.08 8.77
C VAL A 13 11.50 13.57 8.64
N GLU A 14 11.27 12.86 9.75
CA GLU A 14 11.06 11.41 9.74
C GLU A 14 9.79 11.01 8.97
N LEU A 15 8.69 11.74 9.16
CA LEU A 15 7.46 11.52 8.38
C LEU A 15 7.61 11.88 6.90
N ALA A 16 8.61 12.68 6.52
CA ALA A 16 8.92 13.00 5.13
C ALA A 16 9.92 12.02 4.50
N ASP A 17 10.72 11.32 5.30
CA ASP A 17 11.74 10.36 4.84
C ASP A 17 11.14 9.01 4.41
N ILE A 18 10.20 9.08 3.47
CA ILE A 18 9.46 7.93 2.93
C ILE A 18 10.05 7.44 1.61
N LEU A 19 11.13 8.08 1.15
CA LEU A 19 11.79 7.78 -0.11
C LEU A 19 12.78 6.62 -0.01
N ALA A 20 12.92 6.00 1.17
CA ALA A 20 13.71 4.79 1.34
C ALA A 20 13.08 3.63 0.52
N PRO A 21 13.84 2.90 -0.32
CA PRO A 21 13.34 1.81 -1.18
C PRO A 21 12.72 0.58 -0.50
N ALA A 22 12.40 0.65 0.80
CA ALA A 22 11.84 -0.44 1.58
C ALA A 22 10.95 0.05 2.74
N LEU A 23 10.25 1.17 2.57
CA LEU A 23 9.28 1.60 3.59
C LEU A 23 8.24 0.50 3.79
N ASP A 24 8.21 -0.09 4.98
CA ASP A 24 7.10 -0.93 5.44
C ASP A 24 5.97 -0.01 5.92
N PRO A 25 4.80 0.02 5.25
CA PRO A 25 3.68 0.86 5.65
C PRO A 25 3.25 0.64 7.11
N LYS A 26 3.40 -0.59 7.64
CA LYS A 26 3.07 -0.87 9.04
C LYS A 26 4.03 -0.16 9.99
N ASN A 27 5.33 -0.20 9.71
CA ASN A 27 6.34 0.49 10.52
C ASN A 27 6.18 2.01 10.45
N TYR A 28 5.81 2.53 9.29
CA TYR A 28 5.47 3.95 9.13
C TYR A 28 4.32 4.37 10.05
N TRP A 29 3.19 3.65 10.00
CA TRP A 29 2.05 3.96 10.85
C TRP A 29 2.34 3.74 12.34
N LEU A 30 3.17 2.76 12.69
CA LEU A 30 3.62 2.58 14.07
C LEU A 30 4.47 3.77 14.54
N CYS A 31 5.36 4.29 13.70
CA CYS A 31 6.10 5.52 14.00
C CYS A 31 5.13 6.69 14.24
N VAL A 32 4.17 6.92 13.35
CA VAL A 32 3.13 7.96 13.52
C VAL A 32 2.39 7.79 14.86
N ALA A 33 1.96 6.56 15.19
CA ALA A 33 1.28 6.28 16.45
C ALA A 33 2.16 6.59 17.68
N ASN A 34 3.45 6.27 17.63
CA ASN A 34 4.40 6.64 18.68
C ASN A 34 4.55 8.16 18.83
N ARG A 35 4.56 8.92 17.73
CA ARG A 35 4.60 10.38 17.79
C ARG A 35 3.36 10.99 18.44
N TYR A 36 2.18 10.40 18.24
CA TYR A 36 0.99 10.79 18.99
C TYR A 36 1.10 10.47 20.48
N ALA A 37 1.68 9.31 20.84
CA ALA A 37 1.89 8.93 22.24
C ALA A 37 2.91 9.83 22.94
N GLU A 38 3.91 10.33 22.21
CA GLU A 38 4.88 11.32 22.72
C GLU A 38 4.27 12.72 22.86
N LEU A 39 3.37 13.10 21.95
CA LEU A 39 2.67 14.40 21.98
C LEU A 39 1.67 14.47 23.13
N VAL A 40 0.89 13.41 23.33
CA VAL A 40 -0.17 13.34 24.34
C VAL A 40 0.30 12.43 25.47
N GLU A 41 0.76 13.04 26.57
CA GLU A 41 1.24 12.30 27.73
C GLU A 41 0.14 11.37 28.31
N SER A 42 0.56 10.21 28.83
CA SER A 42 -0.35 9.22 29.43
C SER A 42 -1.53 8.79 28.54
N SER A 43 -1.26 8.64 27.24
CA SER A 43 -2.24 8.20 26.24
C SER A 43 -1.98 6.79 25.72
N SER A 44 -3.04 6.18 25.21
CA SER A 44 -3.00 4.95 24.43
C SER A 44 -3.50 5.25 23.03
N ILE A 45 -2.72 4.87 22.02
CA ILE A 45 -2.96 5.22 20.63
C ILE A 45 -3.34 3.96 19.85
N ARG A 46 -4.45 4.05 19.12
CA ARG A 46 -4.82 3.10 18.07
C ARG A 46 -4.82 3.84 16.76
N LEU A 47 -4.20 3.28 15.74
CA LEU A 47 -4.19 3.87 14.40
C LEU A 47 -4.65 2.82 13.40
N ARG A 48 -5.63 3.18 12.57
CA ARG A 48 -6.13 2.34 11.48
C ARG A 48 -5.92 3.05 10.15
N ALA A 49 -5.26 2.40 9.21
CA ALA A 49 -5.06 2.91 7.85
C ALA A 49 -5.44 1.88 6.79
N GLY A 50 -6.10 2.33 5.73
CA GLY A 50 -6.35 1.54 4.54
C GLY A 50 -5.05 1.24 3.78
N THR A 51 -5.10 0.20 2.95
CA THR A 51 -3.99 -0.15 2.04
C THR A 51 -4.51 -0.23 0.61
N ASP A 52 -3.65 -0.01 -0.38
CA ASP A 52 -4.06 -0.05 -1.79
C ASP A 52 -4.46 -1.47 -2.26
N HIS A 53 -3.97 -2.53 -1.58
CA HIS A 53 -4.00 -3.90 -2.11
C HIS A 53 -4.36 -5.00 -1.09
N ALA A 54 -4.51 -4.69 0.21
CA ALA A 54 -4.90 -5.71 1.19
C ALA A 54 -6.39 -5.62 1.51
N ASP A 55 -7.03 -6.79 1.59
CA ASP A 55 -8.39 -6.99 2.08
C ASP A 55 -8.59 -6.50 3.53
N ARG A 56 -7.50 -6.18 4.23
CA ARG A 56 -7.50 -5.77 5.64
C ARG A 56 -6.73 -4.48 5.85
N PRO A 57 -7.28 -3.52 6.63
CA PRO A 57 -6.55 -2.33 7.01
C PRO A 57 -5.34 -2.66 7.90
N ILE A 58 -4.32 -1.82 7.83
CA ILE A 58 -3.24 -1.80 8.82
C ILE A 58 -3.83 -1.24 10.11
N VAL A 59 -3.61 -1.96 11.21
CA VAL A 59 -3.95 -1.48 12.55
C VAL A 59 -2.70 -1.58 13.41
N VAL A 60 -2.35 -0.50 14.10
CA VAL A 60 -1.25 -0.45 15.06
C VAL A 60 -1.74 0.11 16.38
N HIS A 61 -1.11 -0.33 17.47
CA HIS A 61 -1.43 0.06 18.83
C HIS A 61 -0.14 0.41 19.57
N THR A 62 -0.17 1.44 20.42
CA THR A 62 0.91 1.71 21.38
C THR A 62 0.65 1.05 22.74
N ASP A 63 -0.55 0.51 22.94
CA ASP A 63 -0.98 -0.15 24.17
C ASP A 63 -1.80 -1.40 23.85
N ASP A 64 -1.36 -2.55 24.36
CA ASP A 64 -2.01 -3.85 24.24
C ASP A 64 -3.48 -3.87 24.66
N ARG A 65 -3.89 -2.99 25.61
CA ARG A 65 -5.27 -2.90 26.08
C ARG A 65 -6.25 -2.53 24.96
N LEU A 66 -5.77 -1.89 23.90
CA LEU A 66 -6.56 -1.48 22.75
C LEU A 66 -6.85 -2.63 21.78
N GLU A 67 -6.02 -3.68 21.79
CA GLU A 67 -6.23 -4.89 20.97
C GLU A 67 -6.99 -5.98 21.74
N LYS A 68 -6.88 -5.99 23.07
CA LYS A 68 -7.49 -7.01 23.92
C LYS A 68 -8.95 -6.68 24.29
N PRO A 69 -9.76 -7.69 24.63
CA PRO A 69 -11.09 -7.45 25.19
C PRO A 69 -11.01 -6.60 26.48
N PRO A 70 -11.98 -5.70 26.73
CA PRO A 70 -13.17 -5.48 25.91
C PRO A 70 -12.96 -4.60 24.67
N LEU A 71 -11.91 -3.77 24.60
CA LEU A 71 -11.80 -2.72 23.59
C LEU A 71 -11.55 -3.22 22.17
N GLY A 72 -10.76 -4.28 22.00
CA GLY A 72 -10.34 -4.75 20.67
C GLY A 72 -11.48 -5.11 19.71
N GLY A 73 -12.61 -5.60 20.27
CA GLY A 73 -13.81 -5.87 19.48
C GLY A 73 -14.73 -4.67 19.29
N ILE A 74 -14.62 -3.63 20.12
CA ILE A 74 -15.52 -2.48 20.14
C ILE A 74 -14.99 -1.33 19.27
N LEU A 75 -13.70 -0.99 19.40
CA LEU A 75 -13.06 0.11 18.65
C LEU A 75 -13.20 0.03 17.11
N PRO A 76 -13.29 -1.16 16.49
CA PRO A 76 -13.58 -1.26 15.05
C PRO A 76 -15.03 -0.94 14.66
N GLU A 77 -15.97 -0.93 15.61
CA GLU A 77 -17.41 -0.75 15.35
C GLU A 77 -17.94 0.58 15.88
N GLU A 78 -17.37 1.09 16.96
CA GLU A 78 -17.82 2.30 17.64
C GLU A 78 -16.64 3.07 18.25
N GLY A 79 -16.68 4.40 18.15
CA GLY A 79 -15.73 5.26 18.85
C GLY A 79 -15.37 6.54 18.11
N PRO A 80 -14.47 7.36 18.69
CA PRO A 80 -14.03 8.60 18.09
C PRO A 80 -13.42 8.37 16.70
N GLY A 81 -12.67 7.27 16.50
CA GLY A 81 -12.08 6.92 15.21
C GLY A 81 -13.10 6.62 14.12
N ILE A 82 -14.22 5.96 14.47
CA ILE A 82 -15.30 5.68 13.52
C ILE A 82 -16.03 6.96 13.15
N ASP A 83 -16.42 7.76 14.14
CA ASP A 83 -17.08 9.06 13.92
C ASP A 83 -16.19 9.98 13.07
N CYS A 84 -14.91 10.05 13.42
CA CYS A 84 -13.89 10.82 12.72
C CYS A 84 -13.73 10.36 11.27
N HIS A 85 -13.74 9.05 11.01
CA HIS A 85 -13.63 8.49 9.67
C HIS A 85 -14.88 8.78 8.82
N VAL A 86 -16.07 8.72 9.41
CA VAL A 86 -17.35 8.96 8.72
C VAL A 86 -17.53 10.42 8.34
N HIS A 87 -17.13 11.33 9.22
CA HIS A 87 -17.35 12.78 9.03
C HIS A 87 -16.15 13.51 8.44
N ASP A 88 -14.99 12.86 8.38
CA ASP A 88 -13.71 13.48 7.99
C ASP A 88 -13.35 14.72 8.83
N GLU A 89 -13.72 14.70 10.10
CA GLU A 89 -13.50 15.79 11.05
C GLU A 89 -12.88 15.26 12.35
N PRO A 90 -11.94 16.00 12.96
CA PRO A 90 -11.41 15.63 14.27
C PRO A 90 -12.50 15.56 15.35
N VAL A 91 -12.48 14.48 16.13
CA VAL A 91 -13.32 14.33 17.32
C VAL A 91 -12.43 14.53 18.52
N VAL A 92 -12.57 15.63 19.27
CA VAL A 92 -11.59 15.97 20.32
C VAL A 92 -12.25 16.30 21.65
N ASN A 93 -11.55 16.01 22.75
CA ASN A 93 -11.93 16.38 24.12
C ASN A 93 -13.29 15.80 24.54
N VAL A 94 -13.62 14.60 24.08
CA VAL A 94 -14.87 13.92 24.47
C VAL A 94 -14.65 13.21 25.80
N LEU A 95 -15.39 13.61 26.83
CA LEU A 95 -15.40 12.93 28.11
C LEU A 95 -16.20 11.63 28.04
N LEU A 96 -15.61 10.53 28.49
CA LEU A 96 -16.20 9.20 28.34
C LEU A 96 -17.38 8.96 29.30
N ASP A 97 -17.45 9.65 30.42
CA ASP A 97 -18.59 9.61 31.36
C ASP A 97 -19.87 10.22 30.77
N GLU A 98 -19.73 11.23 29.92
CA GLU A 98 -20.84 11.88 29.21
C GLU A 98 -21.15 11.20 27.87
N ALA A 99 -20.19 10.45 27.31
CA ALA A 99 -20.31 9.85 25.99
C ALA A 99 -21.20 8.60 25.92
N GLY A 100 -21.74 8.07 27.03
CA GLY A 100 -22.46 6.78 27.03
C GLY A 100 -23.68 6.66 26.10
N LYS A 101 -24.25 7.77 25.62
CA LYS A 101 -25.31 7.76 24.59
C LYS A 101 -24.77 7.66 23.15
N ARG A 102 -23.59 8.26 22.91
CA ARG A 102 -22.88 8.28 21.62
C ARG A 102 -22.07 6.99 21.44
N TRP A 103 -21.31 6.75 22.49
CA TRP A 103 -20.44 5.69 22.99
C TRP A 103 -21.03 4.44 23.68
N ARG A 104 -22.14 3.84 23.27
CA ARG A 104 -22.90 2.89 24.11
C ARG A 104 -22.05 1.73 24.67
N HIS A 105 -21.18 1.14 23.86
CA HIS A 105 -20.32 0.03 24.30
C HIS A 105 -18.91 0.52 24.65
N LEU A 106 -18.36 1.45 23.87
CA LEU A 106 -17.00 1.93 24.08
C LEU A 106 -16.85 2.70 25.39
N ALA A 107 -17.75 3.63 25.71
CA ALA A 107 -17.62 4.49 26.88
C ALA A 107 -17.49 3.71 28.21
N PRO A 108 -18.41 2.79 28.56
CA PRO A 108 -18.27 2.01 29.79
C PRO A 108 -17.04 1.09 29.79
N ALA A 109 -16.69 0.50 28.64
CA ALA A 109 -15.51 -0.36 28.50
C ALA A 109 -14.21 0.44 28.74
N ALA A 110 -14.06 1.60 28.11
CA ALA A 110 -12.90 2.46 28.25
C ALA A 110 -12.77 3.02 29.68
N LEU A 111 -13.89 3.44 30.29
CA LEU A 111 -13.92 3.89 31.70
C LEU A 111 -13.44 2.79 32.66
N SER A 112 -13.85 1.53 32.43
CA SER A 112 -13.46 0.39 33.26
C SER A 112 -11.95 0.09 33.21
N LEU A 113 -11.28 0.50 32.13
CA LEU A 113 -9.83 0.38 31.93
C LEU A 113 -9.04 1.62 32.36
N GLY A 114 -9.73 2.62 32.93
CA GLY A 114 -9.11 3.82 33.48
C GLY A 114 -9.02 5.02 32.52
N TYR A 115 -9.51 4.89 31.29
CA TYR A 115 -9.59 6.04 30.38
C TYR A 115 -10.69 7.01 30.83
N ARG A 116 -10.54 8.29 30.49
CA ARG A 116 -11.46 9.37 30.87
C ARG A 116 -11.85 10.26 29.70
N SER A 117 -10.97 10.46 28.73
CA SER A 117 -11.28 11.21 27.52
C SER A 117 -10.80 10.50 26.26
N ALA A 118 -11.41 10.89 25.14
CA ALA A 118 -11.18 10.30 23.83
C ALA A 118 -11.04 11.39 22.76
N HIS A 119 -10.11 11.15 21.83
CA HIS A 119 -9.81 12.01 20.71
C HIS A 119 -9.59 11.17 19.45
N ALA A 120 -9.84 11.72 18.27
CA ALA A 120 -9.45 11.14 17.01
C ALA A 120 -9.20 12.20 15.95
N PHE A 121 -8.30 11.87 15.02
CA PHE A 121 -7.92 12.71 13.88
C PHE A 121 -7.92 11.87 12.61
N PRO A 122 -8.49 12.38 11.49
CA PRO A 122 -8.54 11.64 10.25
C PRO A 122 -7.20 11.79 9.52
N PHE A 123 -6.79 10.74 8.81
CA PHE A 123 -5.74 10.87 7.79
C PHE A 123 -6.44 10.97 6.44
N SER A 124 -6.66 12.19 5.97
CA SER A 124 -7.43 12.42 4.75
C SER A 124 -6.88 13.55 3.91
N ARG A 125 -7.07 13.45 2.60
CA ARG A 125 -6.75 14.53 1.67
C ARG A 125 -7.65 14.47 0.44
N ARG A 126 -8.32 15.58 0.13
CA ARG A 126 -9.10 15.75 -1.11
C ARG A 126 -10.01 14.54 -1.41
N GLU A 127 -10.88 14.21 -0.45
CA GLU A 127 -11.90 13.15 -0.50
C GLU A 127 -11.42 11.71 -0.22
N ASP A 128 -10.11 11.45 -0.17
CA ASP A 128 -9.59 10.13 0.21
C ASP A 128 -9.26 10.07 1.71
N VAL A 129 -10.08 9.36 2.49
CA VAL A 129 -9.76 9.03 3.89
C VAL A 129 -8.88 7.78 3.94
N LEU A 130 -7.59 8.00 4.14
CA LEU A 130 -6.58 6.95 4.25
C LEU A 130 -6.68 6.21 5.58
N GLY A 131 -7.21 6.82 6.62
CA GLY A 131 -7.27 6.22 7.94
C GLY A 131 -7.69 7.18 9.04
N GLU A 132 -7.49 6.76 10.28
CA GLU A 132 -7.72 7.55 11.49
C GLU A 132 -6.75 7.13 12.59
N VAL A 133 -6.49 8.06 13.51
CA VAL A 133 -5.90 7.77 14.81
C VAL A 133 -6.91 8.05 15.90
N THR A 134 -7.03 7.12 16.84
CA THR A 134 -7.80 7.22 18.08
C THR A 134 -6.84 7.30 19.26
N ILE A 135 -7.07 8.26 20.14
CA ILE A 135 -6.29 8.55 21.33
C ILE A 135 -7.22 8.43 22.53
N LEU A 136 -6.91 7.53 23.46
CA LEU A 136 -7.59 7.44 24.74
C LEU A 136 -6.63 7.90 25.84
N THR A 137 -7.07 8.80 26.71
CA THR A 137 -6.24 9.29 27.83
C THR A 137 -6.90 8.99 29.16
N ALA A 138 -6.09 8.88 30.21
CA ALA A 138 -6.58 8.75 31.59
C ALA A 138 -7.03 10.10 32.20
N GLU A 139 -6.82 11.21 31.49
CA GLU A 139 -7.14 12.55 31.97
C GLU A 139 -8.50 13.02 31.45
N SER A 140 -9.21 13.78 32.27
CA SER A 140 -10.44 14.49 31.87
C SER A 140 -10.15 15.91 31.38
N ALA A 141 -8.91 16.39 31.50
CA ALA A 141 -8.54 17.71 31.02
C ALA A 141 -8.56 17.75 29.48
N PRO A 142 -9.06 18.84 28.86
CA PRO A 142 -8.98 18.99 27.42
C PRO A 142 -7.53 19.12 26.97
N LEU A 143 -7.22 18.60 25.77
CA LEU A 143 -5.90 18.79 25.17
C LEU A 143 -5.64 20.29 24.97
N PRO A 144 -4.43 20.77 25.31
CA PRO A 144 -4.02 22.13 25.00
C PRO A 144 -4.21 22.47 23.53
N VAL A 145 -4.64 23.70 23.22
CA VAL A 145 -4.84 24.16 21.83
C VAL A 145 -3.58 23.97 20.98
N ALA A 146 -2.39 24.14 21.58
CA ALA A 146 -1.12 23.91 20.91
C ALA A 146 -0.91 22.42 20.55
N ASP A 147 -1.37 21.48 21.38
CA ASP A 147 -1.28 20.04 21.13
C ASP A 147 -2.25 19.63 20.03
N LEU A 148 -3.48 20.16 20.06
CA LEU A 148 -4.47 19.95 18.99
C LEU A 148 -3.94 20.39 17.62
N ARG A 149 -3.30 21.56 17.55
CA ARG A 149 -2.70 22.04 16.30
C ARG A 149 -1.57 21.14 15.80
N ILE A 150 -0.75 20.60 16.69
CA ILE A 150 0.31 19.67 16.32
C ILE A 150 -0.26 18.32 15.91
N ALA A 151 -1.28 17.81 16.61
CA ALA A 151 -1.96 16.58 16.26
C ALA A 151 -2.53 16.64 14.84
N VAL A 152 -3.23 17.74 14.47
CA VAL A 152 -3.69 17.96 13.10
C VAL A 152 -2.51 17.99 12.11
N ALA A 153 -1.44 18.73 12.43
CA ALA A 153 -0.26 18.80 11.55
C ALA A 153 0.44 17.45 11.36
N LEU A 154 0.46 16.58 12.39
CA LEU A 154 0.95 15.21 12.28
C LEU A 154 0.06 14.37 11.37
N ALA A 155 -1.27 14.50 11.48
CA ALA A 155 -2.20 13.83 10.58
C ALA A 155 -1.98 14.24 9.12
N ASP A 156 -1.83 15.54 8.86
CA ASP A 156 -1.57 16.08 7.53
C ASP A 156 -0.23 15.58 6.98
N ALA A 157 0.85 15.67 7.76
CA ALA A 157 2.17 15.21 7.35
C ALA A 157 2.18 13.70 7.07
N ALA A 158 1.54 12.90 7.94
CA ALA A 158 1.43 11.46 7.76
C ALA A 158 0.66 11.09 6.48
N THR A 159 -0.43 11.82 6.22
CA THR A 159 -1.28 11.64 5.03
C THR A 159 -0.50 11.97 3.76
N ILE A 160 0.15 13.13 3.72
CA ILE A 160 0.96 13.56 2.57
C ILE A 160 2.07 12.55 2.30
N GLY A 161 2.73 12.10 3.36
CA GLY A 161 3.79 11.13 3.28
C GLY A 161 3.34 9.81 2.63
N MET A 162 2.26 9.22 3.15
CA MET A 162 1.71 7.98 2.60
C MET A 162 1.22 8.13 1.15
N LEU A 163 0.62 9.26 0.78
CA LEU A 163 0.21 9.51 -0.61
C LEU A 163 1.41 9.58 -1.55
N ASN A 164 2.48 10.25 -1.13
CA ASN A 164 3.72 10.31 -1.91
C ASN A 164 4.33 8.92 -2.09
N HIS A 165 4.34 8.11 -1.03
CA HIS A 165 4.79 6.71 -1.11
C HIS A 165 4.00 5.92 -2.16
N ARG A 166 2.66 5.97 -2.10
CA ARG A 166 1.78 5.26 -3.04
C ARG A 166 2.00 5.74 -4.47
N ALA A 167 2.13 7.04 -4.69
CA ALA A 167 2.39 7.60 -6.01
C ALA A 167 3.73 7.11 -6.59
N ILE A 168 4.81 7.10 -5.79
CA ILE A 168 6.14 6.65 -6.22
C ILE A 168 6.15 5.14 -6.50
N THR A 169 5.61 4.33 -5.60
CA THR A 169 5.53 2.88 -5.78
C THR A 169 4.66 2.51 -6.99
N GLY A 170 3.56 3.24 -7.22
CA GLY A 170 2.74 3.10 -8.41
C GLY A 170 3.51 3.40 -9.70
N LEU A 171 4.22 4.54 -9.75
CA LEU A 171 5.05 4.93 -10.90
C LEU A 171 6.18 3.92 -11.16
N ALA A 172 6.89 3.48 -10.12
CA ALA A 172 7.96 2.50 -10.24
C ALA A 172 7.44 1.18 -10.84
N ARG A 173 6.31 0.68 -10.34
CA ARG A 173 5.68 -0.55 -10.84
C ARG A 173 5.24 -0.42 -12.30
N THR A 174 4.62 0.71 -12.67
CA THR A 174 4.25 0.96 -14.07
C THR A 174 5.50 1.04 -14.96
N SER A 175 6.56 1.68 -14.49
CA SER A 175 7.84 1.76 -15.22
C SER A 175 8.45 0.37 -15.42
N GLU A 176 8.48 -0.48 -14.39
CA GLU A 176 8.97 -1.86 -14.49
C GLU A 176 8.15 -2.70 -15.47
N GLN A 177 6.82 -2.56 -15.45
CA GLN A 177 5.94 -3.25 -16.40
C GLN A 177 6.17 -2.80 -17.84
N LEU A 178 6.32 -1.49 -18.06
CA LEU A 178 6.62 -0.94 -19.38
C LEU A 178 8.00 -1.38 -19.87
N GLN A 179 9.02 -1.34 -19.01
CA GLN A 179 10.37 -1.79 -19.35
C GLN A 179 10.37 -3.28 -19.71
N GLY A 180 9.74 -4.13 -18.90
CA GLY A 180 9.59 -5.55 -19.20
C GLY A 180 8.84 -5.80 -20.52
N ALA A 181 7.83 -5.00 -20.84
CA ALA A 181 7.13 -5.08 -22.12
C ALA A 181 8.04 -4.69 -23.29
N LEU A 182 8.84 -3.62 -23.16
CA LEU A 182 9.80 -3.18 -24.18
C LEU A 182 10.90 -4.21 -24.41
N ASP A 183 11.50 -4.74 -23.34
CA ASP A 183 12.55 -5.75 -23.40
C ASP A 183 12.03 -7.03 -24.07
N SER A 184 10.81 -7.45 -23.70
CA SER A 184 10.16 -8.60 -24.34
C SER A 184 9.91 -8.38 -25.83
N ARG A 185 9.58 -7.15 -26.25
CA ARG A 185 9.35 -6.82 -27.66
C ARG A 185 10.64 -6.91 -28.46
N VAL A 186 11.75 -6.40 -27.94
CA VAL A 186 13.05 -6.47 -28.62
C VAL A 186 13.45 -7.92 -28.87
N ILE A 187 13.40 -8.77 -27.84
CA ILE A 187 13.81 -10.17 -27.98
C ILE A 187 12.87 -10.97 -28.89
N ILE A 188 11.56 -10.70 -28.85
CA ILE A 188 10.57 -11.34 -29.72
C ILE A 188 10.82 -10.96 -31.18
N GLU A 189 11.09 -9.69 -31.48
CA GLU A 189 11.37 -9.23 -32.85
C GLU A 189 12.68 -9.83 -33.38
N GLN A 190 13.72 -9.94 -32.56
CA GLN A 190 14.97 -10.60 -32.93
C GLN A 190 14.77 -12.09 -33.23
N ALA A 191 14.08 -12.82 -32.35
CA ALA A 191 13.78 -14.24 -32.56
C ALA A 191 12.90 -14.45 -33.80
N LYS A 192 11.92 -13.57 -34.05
CA LYS A 192 11.08 -13.61 -35.25
C LYS A 192 11.92 -13.43 -36.52
N GLY A 193 12.88 -12.50 -36.51
CA GLY A 193 13.84 -12.31 -37.61
C GLY A 193 14.72 -13.54 -37.83
N LEU A 194 15.26 -14.13 -36.75
CA LEU A 194 16.08 -15.33 -36.81
C LEU A 194 15.31 -16.54 -37.39
N VAL A 195 14.08 -16.76 -36.93
CA VAL A 195 13.22 -17.86 -37.42
C VAL A 195 12.79 -17.61 -38.87
N SER A 196 12.41 -16.38 -39.22
CA SER A 196 12.04 -15.99 -40.59
C SER A 196 13.17 -16.24 -41.57
N ALA A 197 14.40 -15.81 -41.25
CA ALA A 197 15.57 -16.04 -42.09
C ALA A 197 15.96 -17.52 -42.18
N ARG A 198 15.85 -18.29 -41.09
CA ARG A 198 16.31 -19.68 -41.07
C ARG A 198 15.35 -20.67 -41.73
N LEU A 199 14.04 -20.41 -41.61
CA LEU A 199 12.98 -21.23 -42.18
C LEU A 199 12.44 -20.68 -43.51
N GLU A 200 12.99 -19.55 -43.99
CA GLU A 200 12.58 -18.89 -45.25
C GLU A 200 11.08 -18.54 -45.31
N ILE A 201 10.48 -18.22 -44.16
CA ILE A 201 9.06 -17.83 -44.03
C ILE A 201 8.89 -16.35 -43.70
N GLY A 202 7.71 -15.81 -43.99
CA GLY A 202 7.39 -14.42 -43.65
C GLY A 202 7.39 -14.16 -42.12
N PRO A 203 7.65 -12.92 -41.67
CA PRO A 203 7.68 -12.57 -40.24
C PRO A 203 6.40 -12.92 -39.48
N SER A 204 5.24 -12.77 -40.13
CA SER A 204 3.94 -13.15 -39.56
C SER A 204 3.83 -14.65 -39.26
N ASP A 205 4.38 -15.49 -40.14
CA ASP A 205 4.37 -16.94 -39.97
C ASP A 205 5.42 -17.39 -38.94
N ALA A 206 6.59 -16.75 -38.91
CA ALA A 206 7.58 -16.96 -37.86
C ALA A 206 7.00 -16.67 -36.46
N PHE A 207 6.26 -15.56 -36.29
CA PHE A 207 5.60 -15.25 -35.03
C PHE A 207 4.51 -16.27 -34.64
N ARG A 208 3.80 -16.84 -35.63
CA ARG A 208 2.83 -17.92 -35.40
C ARG A 208 3.52 -19.20 -34.93
N VAL A 209 4.65 -19.57 -35.54
CA VAL A 209 5.46 -20.74 -35.12
C VAL A 209 5.94 -20.57 -33.68
N LEU A 210 6.51 -19.41 -33.36
CA LEU A 210 6.97 -19.09 -32.00
C LEU A 210 5.83 -19.18 -30.96
N ARG A 211 4.68 -18.55 -31.23
CA ARG A 211 3.51 -18.63 -30.33
C ARG A 211 2.97 -20.04 -30.17
N HIS A 212 2.93 -20.81 -31.25
CA HIS A 212 2.43 -22.18 -31.20
C HIS A 212 3.35 -23.07 -30.37
N TYR A 213 4.67 -22.98 -30.60
CA TYR A 213 5.66 -23.73 -29.83
C TYR A 213 5.61 -23.38 -28.34
N ALA A 214 5.60 -22.08 -28.01
CA ALA A 214 5.54 -21.61 -26.62
C ALA A 214 4.30 -22.18 -25.89
N ARG A 215 3.13 -22.14 -26.54
CA ARG A 215 1.89 -22.69 -25.98
C ARG A 215 1.91 -24.21 -25.83
N ALA A 216 2.40 -24.92 -26.85
CA ALA A 216 2.47 -26.39 -26.82
C ALA A 216 3.40 -26.91 -25.71
N HIS A 217 4.38 -26.11 -25.30
CA HIS A 217 5.36 -26.46 -24.26
C HIS A 217 5.14 -25.72 -22.94
N ASN A 218 4.01 -25.02 -22.78
CA ASN A 218 3.67 -24.23 -21.59
C ASN A 218 4.79 -23.26 -21.14
N ARG A 219 5.43 -22.58 -22.09
CA ARG A 219 6.51 -21.61 -21.86
C ARG A 219 6.07 -20.20 -22.17
N ARG A 220 6.69 -19.21 -21.51
CA ARG A 220 6.49 -17.81 -21.90
C ARG A 220 7.17 -17.56 -23.25
N LEU A 221 6.53 -16.75 -24.09
CA LEU A 221 7.03 -16.45 -25.42
C LEU A 221 8.39 -15.74 -25.38
N SER A 222 8.56 -14.80 -24.43
CA SER A 222 9.83 -14.10 -24.21
C SER A 222 10.98 -15.07 -23.87
N GLU A 223 10.76 -16.02 -22.95
CA GLU A 223 11.74 -17.04 -22.57
C GLU A 223 12.15 -17.93 -23.75
N LEU A 224 11.18 -18.33 -24.59
CA LEU A 224 11.48 -19.08 -25.82
C LEU A 224 12.34 -18.24 -26.77
N CYS A 225 11.98 -16.97 -26.96
CA CYS A 225 12.71 -16.06 -27.84
C CYS A 225 14.14 -15.81 -27.32
N GLU A 226 14.34 -15.68 -26.02
CA GLU A 226 15.67 -15.60 -25.40
C GLU A 226 16.51 -16.84 -25.69
N LEU A 227 15.94 -18.04 -25.54
CA LEU A 227 16.65 -19.30 -25.85
C LEU A 227 17.08 -19.37 -27.32
N LEU A 228 16.25 -18.90 -28.24
CA LEU A 228 16.58 -18.87 -29.67
C LEU A 228 17.66 -17.83 -30.00
N VAL A 229 17.58 -16.63 -29.42
CA VAL A 229 18.56 -15.56 -29.65
C VAL A 229 19.91 -15.91 -29.03
N ASN A 230 19.92 -16.48 -27.82
CA ASN A 230 21.14 -16.90 -27.12
C ASN A 230 21.67 -18.28 -27.55
N ARG A 231 21.09 -18.89 -28.59
CA ARG A 231 21.47 -20.20 -29.14
C ARG A 231 21.37 -21.37 -28.13
N GLY A 232 20.58 -21.22 -27.08
CA GLY A 232 20.16 -22.33 -26.21
C GLY A 232 19.16 -23.28 -26.89
N MET A 233 18.60 -22.85 -28.04
CA MET A 233 17.75 -23.63 -28.92
C MET A 233 17.94 -23.15 -30.37
N THR A 234 17.75 -24.02 -31.36
CA THR A 234 17.84 -23.65 -32.78
C THR A 234 16.45 -23.49 -33.40
N ALA A 235 16.35 -22.69 -34.47
CA ALA A 235 15.08 -22.57 -35.21
C ALA A 235 14.64 -23.88 -35.86
N SER A 236 15.58 -24.81 -36.13
CA SER A 236 15.25 -26.15 -36.62
C SER A 236 14.49 -26.99 -35.59
N ASP A 237 14.73 -26.76 -34.30
CA ASP A 237 14.03 -27.46 -33.21
C ASP A 237 12.54 -27.07 -33.13
N LEU A 238 12.17 -25.92 -33.71
CA LEU A 238 10.78 -25.48 -33.83
C LEU A 238 10.00 -26.26 -34.90
N VAL A 239 10.69 -26.91 -35.84
CA VAL A 239 10.10 -27.56 -37.04
C VAL A 239 9.17 -28.71 -36.67
N GLY A 240 9.47 -29.43 -35.58
CA GLY A 240 8.62 -30.51 -35.06
C GLY A 240 7.25 -30.07 -34.58
N SER A 241 7.08 -28.77 -34.30
CA SER A 241 5.84 -28.18 -33.78
C SER A 241 5.09 -27.32 -34.81
N ILE A 242 5.50 -27.30 -36.08
CA ILE A 242 4.84 -26.44 -37.09
C ILE A 242 3.40 -26.94 -37.35
N PRO A 243 2.38 -26.09 -37.19
CA PRO A 243 1.00 -26.42 -37.56
C PRO A 243 0.92 -26.88 -39.03
N LYS A 244 0.26 -28.02 -39.30
CA LYS A 244 0.09 -28.58 -40.67
C LYS A 244 -0.43 -27.57 -41.72
N ARG A 245 -1.11 -26.49 -41.30
CA ARG A 245 -1.61 -25.40 -42.17
C ARG A 245 -0.52 -24.45 -42.72
N LEU A 246 0.66 -24.37 -42.11
CA LEU A 246 1.78 -23.52 -42.60
C LEU A 246 2.68 -24.24 -43.62
N LYS A 247 2.48 -25.54 -43.85
CA LYS A 247 3.23 -26.31 -44.85
C LYS A 247 2.79 -26.03 -46.30
N HIS A 248 1.77 -25.21 -46.50
CA HIS A 248 1.11 -25.02 -47.80
C HIS A 248 1.47 -23.72 -48.54
N THR A 249 2.30 -22.85 -47.98
CA THR A 249 2.69 -21.59 -48.62
C THR A 249 3.85 -21.71 -49.62
N GLU A 250 4.50 -22.87 -49.75
CA GLU A 250 5.60 -23.09 -50.72
C GLU A 250 5.26 -23.98 -51.93
N ARG A 251 3.99 -24.02 -52.34
CA ARG A 251 3.64 -24.56 -53.67
C ARG A 251 2.78 -23.56 -54.44
N GLY A 252 3.34 -22.39 -54.74
CA GLY A 252 2.63 -21.43 -55.58
C GLY A 252 3.34 -20.09 -55.77
N ARG A 253 4.29 -20.08 -56.71
CA ARG A 253 4.89 -18.94 -57.43
C ARG A 253 5.91 -18.08 -56.70
#